data_AF-A0ABD7SQZ3-F1
#
_entry.id   AF-A0ABD7SQZ3-F1
#
_cell.length_a   1.000
_cell.length_b   1.000
_cell.length_c   1.000
_cell.angle_alpha   90.00
_cell.angle_beta   90.00
_cell.angle_gamma   90.00
#
_symmetry.space_group_name_H-M   'P 1'
#
loop_
_entity.id
_entity.type
_entity.pdbx_description
1 polymer ?
#
loop_
_entity_poly.entity_id
_entity_poly.type
_entity_poly.pdbx_seq_one_letter_code
_entity_poly.pdbx_strand_id
1 'polypeptide(L)' 'MIKENTTEEYTVTWTIQLDAKVKSPREAALRALKIQRDKESEAVCFKVTDSQGREHEIDFLNEIDCLDSELESL' A
#
# COMPACT_ATOMS: atom_id res chain seq x y z
N MET A 1 -33.46 7.34 14.86
CA MET A 1 -32.48 6.28 14.57
C MET A 1 -31.18 6.97 14.19
N ILE A 2 -30.19 6.98 15.09
CA ILE A 2 -28.87 7.54 14.81
C ILE A 2 -28.11 6.42 14.09
N LYS A 3 -27.71 6.64 12.84
CA LYS A 3 -26.73 5.76 12.18
C LYS A 3 -25.41 6.04 12.88
N GLU A 4 -24.91 5.09 13.66
CA GLU A 4 -23.53 5.14 14.12
C GLU A 4 -22.64 5.19 12.87
N ASN A 5 -21.96 6.32 12.66
CA ASN A 5 -20.81 6.35 11.75
C ASN A 5 -19.71 5.54 12.45
N THR A 6 -19.70 4.24 12.25
CA THR A 6 -18.56 3.40 12.61
C THR A 6 -17.43 3.78 11.67
N THR A 7 -16.47 4.56 12.16
CA THR A 7 -15.25 4.86 11.42
C THR A 7 -14.48 3.55 11.26
N GLU A 8 -14.50 2.97 10.05
CA GLU A 8 -13.69 1.79 9.78
C GLU A 8 -12.21 2.21 9.74
N GLU A 9 -11.42 1.63 10.63
CA GLU A 9 -9.98 1.86 10.69
C GLU A 9 -9.27 0.84 9.81
N TYR A 10 -8.40 1.35 8.92
CA TYR A 10 -7.54 0.54 8.08
C TYR A 10 -6.08 0.95 8.30
N THR A 11 -5.22 -0.04 8.51
CA THR A 11 -3.77 0.17 8.44
C THR A 11 -3.28 -0.29 7.09
N VAL A 12 -2.74 0.64 6.29
CA VAL A 12 -2.21 0.34 4.96
C VAL A 12 -0.69 0.36 5.01
N THR A 13 -0.08 -0.74 4.57
CA THR A 13 1.37 -0.87 4.42
C THR A 13 1.71 -1.09 2.95
N TRP A 14 2.63 -0.31 2.40
CA TRP A 14 3.21 -0.56 1.08
C TRP A 14 4.40 -1.50 1.20
N THR A 15 4.36 -2.61 0.47
CA THR A 15 5.43 -3.62 0.45
C THR A 15 6.36 -3.38 -0.73
N ILE A 16 7.66 -3.15 -0.44
CA ILE A 16 8.71 -3.04 -1.46
C ILE A 16 9.64 -4.24 -1.31
N GLN A 17 9.64 -5.12 -2.31
CA GLN A 17 10.61 -6.21 -2.39
C GLN A 17 11.95 -5.67 -2.90
N LEU A 18 13.01 -5.94 -2.15
CA LEU A 18 14.37 -5.53 -2.50
C LEU A 18 15.20 -6.77 -2.76
N ASP A 19 16.00 -6.75 -3.84
CA ASP A 19 16.95 -7.82 -4.13
C ASP A 19 17.93 -8.05 -2.97
N ALA A 20 18.38 -9.30 -2.83
CA ALA A 20 19.22 -9.82 -1.74
C ALA A 20 20.61 -9.15 -1.56
N LYS A 21 20.92 -8.06 -2.28
CA LYS A 21 22.16 -7.27 -2.13
C LYS A 21 22.11 -6.27 -0.98
N VAL A 22 21.13 -6.38 -0.09
CA VAL A 22 21.01 -5.55 1.10
C VAL A 22 21.74 -6.22 2.26
N LYS A 23 22.66 -5.52 2.91
CA LYS A 23 23.54 -6.08 3.94
C LYS A 23 22.99 -5.89 5.37
N SER A 24 21.89 -5.15 5.53
CA SER A 24 21.24 -4.94 6.84
C SER A 24 19.77 -4.46 6.73
N PRO A 25 18.94 -4.65 7.77
CA PRO A 25 17.58 -4.12 7.81
C PRO A 25 17.51 -2.60 7.61
N ARG A 26 18.48 -1.84 8.16
CA ARG A 26 18.55 -0.39 7.98
C ARG A 26 18.79 0.01 6.53
N GLU A 27 19.65 -0.73 5.84
CA GLU A 27 19.90 -0.50 4.42
C GLU A 27 18.66 -0.83 3.57
N ALA A 28 17.90 -1.88 3.94
CA ALA A 28 16.62 -2.19 3.29
C ALA A 28 15.66 -1.00 3.41
N ALA A 29 15.47 -0.50 4.63
CA ALA A 29 14.58 0.63 4.89
C ALA A 29 15.01 1.90 4.14
N LEU A 30 16.31 2.20 4.08
CA LEU A 30 16.82 3.36 3.33
C LEU A 30 16.58 3.23 1.82
N ARG A 31 16.72 2.02 1.26
CA ARG A 31 16.45 1.76 -0.16
C ARG A 31 14.95 1.83 -0.46
N ALA A 32 14.12 1.22 0.38
CA ALA A 32 12.67 1.32 0.28
C ALA A 32 12.19 2.78 0.35
N LEU A 33 12.73 3.58 1.28
CA LEU A 33 12.43 5.01 1.38
C LEU A 33 12.81 5.78 0.11
N LYS A 34 13.94 5.42 -0.53
CA LYS A 34 14.35 6.05 -1.79
C LYS A 34 13.36 5.73 -2.91
N ILE A 35 12.94 4.48 -3.04
CA ILE A 35 11.93 4.04 -4.02
C ILE A 35 10.61 4.75 -3.75
N GLN A 36 10.18 4.83 -2.49
CA GLN A 36 8.93 5.48 -2.12
C GLN A 36 8.90 6.99 -2.38
N ARG A 37 10.06 7.64 -2.42
CA ARG A 37 10.19 9.08 -2.70
C ARG A 37 10.46 9.39 -4.17
N ASP A 38 10.69 8.37 -4.98
CA ASP A 38 10.88 8.55 -6.42
C ASP A 38 9.53 8.91 -7.05
N LYS A 39 9.52 9.94 -7.90
CA LYS A 39 8.28 10.43 -8.54
C LYS A 39 7.77 9.51 -9.63
N GLU A 40 8.64 8.63 -10.14
CA GLU A 40 8.30 7.64 -11.15
C GLU A 40 7.97 6.28 -10.54
N SER A 41 7.98 6.17 -9.21
CA SER A 41 7.69 4.91 -8.51
C SER A 41 6.21 4.77 -8.25
N GLU A 42 5.67 3.60 -8.62
CA GLU A 42 4.28 3.25 -8.43
C GLU A 42 4.16 2.19 -7.34
N ALA A 43 3.31 2.48 -6.35
CA ALA A 43 2.93 1.52 -5.33
C ALA A 43 1.74 0.71 -5.83
N VAL A 44 2.00 -0.53 -6.26
CA VAL A 44 0.96 -1.38 -6.86
C VAL A 44 0.52 -2.51 -5.94
N CYS A 45 1.34 -2.92 -4.97
CA CYS A 45 1.00 -3.98 -4.01
C CYS A 45 0.91 -3.42 -2.58
N PHE A 46 -0.19 -3.69 -1.90
CA PHE A 46 -0.46 -3.22 -0.54
C PHE A 46 -0.88 -4.35 0.38
N LYS A 47 -0.49 -4.23 1.64
CA LYS A 47 -1.04 -5.01 2.73
C LYS A 47 -1.97 -4.12 3.56
N VAL A 48 -3.24 -4.49 3.64
CA VAL A 48 -4.30 -3.75 4.34
C VAL A 48 -4.78 -4.57 5.52
N THR A 49 -4.70 -4.02 6.72
CA THR A 49 -5.32 -4.60 7.92
C THR A 49 -6.64 -3.88 8.18
N ASP A 50 -7.74 -4.62 8.21
CA ASP A 50 -9.08 -4.09 8.49
C ASP A 50 -9.36 -3.90 9.98
N SER A 51 -10.53 -3.34 10.30
CA SER A 51 -10.98 -3.06 11.67
C SER A 51 -11.16 -4.32 12.53
N GLN A 52 -11.21 -5.50 11.92
CA GLN A 52 -11.26 -6.79 12.62
C GLN A 52 -9.87 -7.41 12.81
N GLY A 53 -8.81 -6.70 12.38
CA GLY A 53 -7.43 -7.17 12.40
C GLY A 53 -7.11 -8.18 11.31
N ARG A 54 -7.97 -8.37 10.31
CA ARG A 54 -7.70 -9.29 9.19
C ARG A 54 -6.81 -8.60 8.17
N GLU A 55 -5.81 -9.33 7.70
CA GLU A 55 -4.84 -8.84 6.71
C GLU A 55 -5.26 -9.26 5.30
N HIS A 56 -5.25 -8.30 4.38
CA HIS A 56 -5.58 -8.45 2.97
C HIS A 56 -4.37 -8.00 2.15
N GLU A 57 -3.91 -8.84 1.23
CA GLU A 57 -2.89 -8.46 0.24
C GLU A 57 -3.60 -8.09 -1.06
N ILE A 58 -3.38 -6.86 -1.53
CA ILE A 58 -4.04 -6.28 -2.69
C ILE A 58 -2.95 -5.93 -3.70
N ASP A 59 -3.02 -6.50 -4.91
CA ASP A 59 -2.08 -6.27 -6.00
C ASP A 59 -2.80 -5.64 -7.20
N PHE A 60 -2.60 -4.33 -7.37
CA PHE A 60 -3.16 -3.52 -8.45
C PHE A 60 -2.36 -3.62 -9.75
N LEU A 61 -1.27 -4.41 -9.85
CA LEU A 61 -0.44 -4.48 -11.07
C LEU A 61 -1.26 -4.86 -12.32
N ASN A 62 -2.35 -5.62 -12.16
CA ASN A 62 -3.26 -6.01 -13.24
C ASN A 62 -4.53 -5.13 -13.33
N GLU A 63 -4.70 -4.18 -12.41
CA GLU A 63 -5.89 -3.31 -12.28
C GLU A 63 -5.59 -1.84 -12.65
N ILE A 64 -4.32 -1.47 -12.79
CA ILE A 64 -3.88 -0.09 -13.11
C ILE A 64 -4.34 0.38 -14.49
N ASP A 65 -4.69 -0.53 -15.41
CA ASP A 65 -5.36 -0.16 -16.67
C ASP A 65 -6.78 0.41 -16.45
N CYS A 66 -7.36 0.30 -15.24
CA CYS A 66 -8.75 0.65 -14.91
C CYS A 66 -8.90 1.79 -13.89
N LEU A 67 -7.92 1.98 -13.00
CA LEU A 67 -8.03 2.76 -11.76
C LEU A 67 -8.07 4.28 -11.94
N ASP A 68 -7.59 4.79 -13.07
CA ASP A 68 -7.68 6.23 -13.41
C ASP A 68 -9.14 6.72 -13.48
N SER A 69 -10.11 5.82 -13.64
CA SER A 69 -11.53 6.17 -13.74
C SER A 69 -12.30 6.20 -12.40
N GLU A 70 -11.85 5.47 -11.37
CA GLU A 70 -12.59 5.35 -10.12
C GLU A 70 -12.17 6.39 -9.07
N LEU A 71 -10.91 6.83 -9.08
CA LEU A 71 -10.39 7.84 -8.15
C LEU A 71 -10.90 9.27 -8.43
N GLU A 72 -11.30 9.59 -9.67
CA GLU A 72 -11.95 10.87 -9.99
C GLU A 72 -13.41 10.96 -9.51
N SER A 73 -13.98 9.84 -9.04
CA SER A 73 -15.37 9.76 -8.57
C SER A 73 -15.55 9.81 -7.05
N LEU A 74 -14.45 9.89 -6.29
CA LEU A 74 -14.42 10.00 -4.82
C LEU A 74 -14.39 11.45 -4.30
#